data_AF-A0A0Q4EEB6-F1
#
_entry.id   AF-A0A0Q4EEB6-F1
#
_cell.length_a   1.000
_cell.length_b   1.000
_cell.length_c   1.000
_cell.angle_alpha   90.00
_cell.angle_beta   90.00
_cell.angle_gamma   90.00
#
_symmetry.space_group_name_H-M   'P 1'
#
loop_
_entity.id
_entity.type
_entity.pdbx_description
1 polymer ?
#
loop_
_entity_poly.entity_id
_entity_poly.type
_entity_poly.pdbx_seq_one_letter_code
_entity_poly.pdbx_strand_id
1 'polypeptide(L)'
;MIKSLLRFVIAVIFILSGFVKAVDLVGFSFKMEEYFSPSVFNMPFLEKFALLFSVTVVVLELFLGFMLLLKLRLKFTLSALIALCIFFGFLTFYSAYFNVVTDCGCFGDAIKFTPWQSFIKDIVLLIGLIVVLILYRKEFKKKDAYSADAQEKPADRFKYILLAVFSLVMIGIGAYGIIKEPVIDFRDYKIGTDLKSEKEKINKNPSEYKTFYTLKNEKTGEVLKVNQDDYIKETKYWAEGSPWKIEEGKNESVLVKEGYKSEIVKFKIEDPTGMEFTEEVINAPKAILVFSYHPKEVSPELLKQVEAKAKSQGANVVYGVSTDPNTFKTIKNMMMDGTAIKTIARSNPFVLVLQNGKITDKQPAKDYVK
;
A
#
# COMPACT_ATOMS: atom_id res chain seq x y z
N MET A 1 23.08 24.37 16.92
CA MET A 1 21.74 24.56 16.34
C MET A 1 21.47 23.62 15.17
N ILE A 2 22.33 23.58 14.15
CA ILE A 2 22.11 22.76 12.94
C ILE A 2 21.88 21.26 13.20
N LYS A 3 22.68 20.63 14.07
CA LYS A 3 22.52 19.20 14.44
C LYS A 3 21.17 18.90 15.13
N SER A 4 20.68 19.85 15.93
CA SER A 4 19.42 19.68 16.66
C SER A 4 18.21 19.84 15.74
N LEU A 5 18.29 20.78 14.79
CA LEU A 5 17.29 20.99 13.76
C LEU A 5 17.20 19.76 12.83
N LEU A 6 18.34 19.29 12.32
CA LEU A 6 18.39 18.13 11.42
C LEU A 6 17.79 16.88 12.09
N ARG A 7 18.19 16.61 13.34
CA ARG A 7 17.61 15.52 14.14
C ARG A 7 16.09 15.69 14.33
N PHE A 8 15.62 16.90 14.62
CA PHE A 8 14.19 17.17 14.81
C PHE A 8 13.40 16.90 13.54
N VAL A 9 13.86 17.42 12.39
CA VAL A 9 13.21 17.21 11.09
C VAL A 9 13.15 15.71 10.76
N ILE A 10 14.27 14.99 10.89
CA ILE A 10 14.30 13.54 10.62
C ILE A 10 13.37 12.78 11.56
N ALA A 11 13.34 13.11 12.85
CA ALA A 11 12.45 12.48 13.82
C ALA A 11 10.97 12.68 13.46
N VAL A 12 10.58 13.91 13.07
CA VAL A 12 9.22 14.23 12.64
C VAL A 12 8.85 13.44 11.38
N ILE A 13 9.76 13.31 10.41
CA ILE A 13 9.50 12.52 9.19
C ILE A 13 9.18 11.06 9.54
N PHE A 14 9.97 10.41 10.40
CA PHE A 14 9.69 9.04 10.83
C PHE A 14 8.38 8.92 11.60
N ILE A 15 8.07 9.87 12.48
CA ILE A 15 6.81 9.86 13.25
C ILE A 15 5.62 10.00 12.30
N LEU A 16 5.66 10.93 11.34
CA LEU A 16 4.58 11.12 10.36
C LEU A 16 4.44 9.90 9.44
N SER A 17 5.55 9.37 8.95
CA SER A 17 5.58 8.17 8.11
C SER A 17 4.99 6.96 8.84
N GLY A 18 5.43 6.71 10.07
CA GLY A 18 4.88 5.65 10.91
C GLY A 18 3.43 5.89 11.31
N PHE A 19 3.01 7.14 11.52
CA PHE A 19 1.64 7.48 11.92
C PHE A 19 0.64 7.13 10.80
N VAL A 20 0.93 7.52 9.56
CA VAL A 20 0.03 7.20 8.46
C VAL A 20 -0.09 5.69 8.23
N LYS A 21 1.03 4.96 8.33
CA LYS A 21 1.00 3.49 8.29
C LYS A 21 0.24 2.88 9.47
N ALA A 22 0.31 3.48 10.66
CA ALA A 22 -0.43 3.00 11.83
C ALA A 22 -1.94 3.21 11.69
N VAL A 23 -2.38 4.29 11.03
CA VAL A 23 -3.79 4.54 10.75
C VAL A 23 -4.37 3.44 9.84
N ASP A 24 -3.60 2.94 8.87
CA ASP A 24 -4.00 1.86 7.97
C ASP A 24 -2.97 0.71 7.92
N LEU A 25 -2.87 -0.03 9.02
CA LEU A 25 -1.94 -1.17 9.15
C LEU A 25 -2.27 -2.32 8.20
N VAL A 26 -3.57 -2.54 7.94
CA VAL A 26 -4.01 -3.61 7.03
C VAL A 26 -3.61 -3.25 5.59
N GLY A 27 -3.80 -2.00 5.17
CA GLY A 27 -3.33 -1.51 3.87
C GLY A 27 -1.82 -1.66 3.70
N PHE A 28 -1.03 -1.28 4.72
CA PHE A 28 0.42 -1.49 4.71
C PHE A 28 0.80 -2.99 4.65
N SER A 29 0.02 -3.87 5.29
CA SER A 29 0.24 -5.31 5.23
C SER A 29 0.04 -5.92 3.84
N PHE A 30 -0.87 -5.38 3.03
CA PHE A 30 -1.02 -5.82 1.65
C PHE A 30 0.21 -5.49 0.80
N LYS A 31 0.91 -4.40 1.10
CA LYS A 31 2.20 -4.09 0.45
C LYS A 31 3.27 -5.12 0.82
N MET A 32 3.36 -5.49 2.10
CA MET A 32 4.28 -6.52 2.54
C MET A 32 3.96 -7.89 1.92
N GLU A 33 2.68 -8.24 1.80
CA GLU A 33 2.22 -9.44 1.11
C GLU A 33 2.63 -9.45 -0.37
N GLU A 34 2.51 -8.31 -1.07
CA GLU A 34 2.94 -8.15 -2.46
C GLU A 34 4.45 -8.39 -2.62
N TYR A 35 5.28 -7.92 -1.69
CA TYR A 35 6.72 -8.22 -1.68
C TYR A 35 7.02 -9.71 -1.46
N PHE A 36 6.24 -10.41 -0.64
CA PHE A 36 6.45 -11.83 -0.36
C PHE A 36 5.90 -12.76 -1.43
N SER A 37 5.10 -12.23 -2.35
CA SER A 37 4.47 -12.98 -3.44
C SER A 37 5.46 -13.74 -4.33
N PRO A 38 5.02 -14.82 -5.00
CA PRO A 38 5.81 -15.57 -6.00
C PRO A 38 6.45 -14.71 -7.09
N SER A 39 5.81 -13.59 -7.45
CA SER A 39 6.30 -12.67 -8.48
C SER A 39 7.42 -11.74 -8.03
N VAL A 40 7.68 -11.64 -6.72
CA VAL A 40 8.68 -10.69 -6.16
C VAL A 40 9.81 -11.44 -5.46
N PHE A 41 9.62 -11.83 -4.19
CA PHE A 41 10.64 -12.59 -3.46
C PHE A 41 10.39 -14.09 -3.41
N ASN A 42 9.22 -14.55 -3.86
CA ASN A 42 8.84 -15.95 -3.85
C ASN A 42 8.95 -16.59 -2.46
N MET A 43 8.36 -15.91 -1.47
CA MET A 43 8.32 -16.33 -0.08
C MET A 43 6.86 -16.43 0.42
N PRO A 44 6.01 -17.28 -0.18
CA PRO A 44 4.58 -17.37 0.14
C PRO A 44 4.30 -17.76 1.60
N PHE A 45 5.25 -18.40 2.28
CA PHE A 45 5.15 -18.65 3.71
C PHE A 45 5.09 -17.35 4.55
N LEU A 46 5.78 -16.29 4.11
CA LEU A 46 5.83 -15.00 4.81
C LEU A 46 4.60 -14.14 4.57
N GLU A 47 3.82 -14.39 3.51
CA GLU A 47 2.56 -13.67 3.23
C GLU A 47 1.60 -13.72 4.43
N LYS A 48 1.48 -14.89 5.08
CA LYS A 48 0.64 -15.07 6.28
C LYS A 48 1.10 -14.24 7.48
N PHE A 49 2.37 -13.86 7.50
CA PHE A 49 2.96 -13.02 8.55
C PHE A 49 3.06 -11.55 8.13
N ALA A 50 2.56 -11.16 6.95
CA ALA A 50 2.66 -9.80 6.43
C ALA A 50 2.08 -8.75 7.39
N LEU A 51 0.95 -9.04 8.04
CA LEU A 51 0.36 -8.17 9.06
C LEU A 51 1.26 -8.05 10.31
N LEU A 52 1.83 -9.16 10.77
CA LEU A 52 2.76 -9.15 11.92
C LEU A 52 4.02 -8.35 11.62
N PHE A 53 4.61 -8.51 10.44
CA PHE A 53 5.75 -7.71 10.00
C PHE A 53 5.40 -6.23 9.91
N SER A 54 4.25 -5.91 9.34
CA SER A 54 3.75 -4.54 9.21
C SER A 54 3.59 -3.85 10.56
N VAL A 55 2.93 -4.51 11.51
CA VAL A 55 2.78 -4.02 12.88
C VAL A 55 4.15 -3.79 13.52
N THR A 56 5.05 -4.78 13.42
CA THR A 56 6.38 -4.71 14.03
C THR A 56 7.19 -3.54 13.49
N VAL A 57 7.25 -3.40 12.17
CA VAL A 57 8.00 -2.36 11.47
C VAL A 57 7.45 -0.97 11.78
N VAL A 58 6.12 -0.80 11.77
CA VAL A 58 5.47 0.49 12.07
C VAL A 58 5.66 0.89 13.53
N VAL A 59 5.54 -0.06 14.47
CA VAL A 59 5.81 0.19 15.88
C VAL A 59 7.27 0.59 16.09
N LEU A 60 8.22 -0.13 15.48
CA LEU A 60 9.64 0.24 15.54
C LEU A 60 9.89 1.63 14.98
N GLU A 61 9.31 1.97 13.83
CA GLU A 61 9.45 3.28 13.20
C GLU A 61 8.95 4.41 14.09
N LEU A 62 7.73 4.29 14.63
CA LEU A 62 7.14 5.27 15.53
C LEU A 62 7.92 5.41 16.83
N PHE A 63 8.28 4.27 17.43
CA PHE A 63 8.99 4.24 18.71
C PHE A 63 10.38 4.86 18.57
N LEU A 64 11.13 4.47 17.54
CA LEU A 64 12.46 5.00 17.28
C LEU A 64 12.42 6.47 16.82
N GLY A 65 11.44 6.87 16.01
CA GLY A 65 11.21 8.25 15.63
C GLY A 65 10.96 9.14 16.84
N PHE A 66 10.10 8.71 17.77
CA PHE A 66 9.81 9.46 18.99
C PHE A 66 10.99 9.44 19.98
N MET A 67 11.72 8.32 20.11
CA MET A 67 12.97 8.28 20.88
C MET A 67 14.02 9.26 20.31
N LEU A 68 14.10 9.39 18.98
CA LEU A 68 15.01 10.34 18.33
C LEU A 68 14.59 11.78 18.65
N LEU A 69 13.29 12.07 18.68
CA LEU A 69 12.71 13.36 19.07
C LEU A 69 13.02 13.72 20.53
N LEU A 70 12.90 12.76 21.46
CA LEU A 70 13.18 12.94 22.89
C LEU A 70 14.68 12.83 23.25
N LYS A 71 15.55 12.49 22.30
CA LYS A 71 16.98 12.24 22.50
C LYS A 71 17.24 11.10 23.50
N LEU A 72 16.40 10.07 23.50
CA LEU A 72 16.55 8.86 24.31
C LEU A 72 17.47 7.86 23.62
N ARG A 73 18.40 7.24 24.38
CA ARG A 73 19.36 6.22 23.89
C ARG A 73 19.90 6.50 22.47
N LEU A 74 20.34 7.74 22.23
CA LEU A 74 20.54 8.29 20.88
C LEU A 74 21.42 7.43 19.94
N LYS A 75 22.49 6.81 20.45
CA LYS A 75 23.35 5.90 19.66
C LYS A 75 22.56 4.69 19.16
N PHE A 76 21.82 4.03 20.06
CA PHE A 76 20.96 2.89 19.72
C PHE A 76 19.86 3.31 18.74
N THR A 77 19.16 4.40 19.03
CA THR A 77 18.05 4.86 18.18
C THR A 77 18.50 5.21 16.77
N LEU A 78 19.62 5.92 16.61
CA LEU A 78 20.17 6.22 15.29
C LEU A 78 20.63 4.95 14.56
N SER A 79 21.32 4.05 15.25
CA SER A 79 21.73 2.77 14.66
C SER A 79 20.54 1.92 14.21
N ALA A 80 19.48 1.84 15.01
CA ALA A 80 18.27 1.09 14.67
C ALA A 80 17.49 1.75 13.51
N LEU A 81 17.37 3.09 13.50
CA LEU A 81 16.75 3.80 12.37
C LEU A 81 17.56 3.64 11.08
N ILE A 82 18.89 3.64 11.15
CA ILE A 82 19.75 3.36 9.99
C ILE A 82 19.49 1.95 9.46
N ALA A 83 19.44 0.94 10.34
CA ALA A 83 19.13 -0.43 9.92
C ALA A 83 17.74 -0.53 9.28
N LEU A 84 16.74 0.15 9.85
CA LEU A 84 15.39 0.23 9.31
C LEU A 84 15.35 0.92 7.94
N CYS A 85 16.09 2.02 7.77
CA CYS A 85 16.24 2.71 6.48
C CYS A 85 16.94 1.85 5.43
N ILE A 86 17.94 1.06 5.81
CA ILE A 86 18.60 0.14 4.88
C ILE A 86 17.62 -0.95 4.43
N PHE A 87 16.82 -1.49 5.35
CA PHE A 87 15.78 -2.46 5.02
C PHE A 87 14.75 -1.88 4.04
N PHE A 88 14.18 -0.70 4.33
CA PHE A 88 13.25 -0.05 3.41
C PHE A 88 13.91 0.36 2.10
N GLY A 89 15.13 0.88 2.15
CA GLY A 89 15.92 1.23 0.97
C GLY A 89 16.15 0.04 0.04
N PHE A 90 16.34 -1.16 0.59
CA PHE A 90 16.41 -2.39 -0.20
C PHE A 90 15.08 -2.70 -0.89
N LEU A 91 13.96 -2.64 -0.16
CA LEU A 91 12.62 -2.87 -0.73
C LEU A 91 12.28 -1.86 -1.82
N THR A 92 12.53 -0.57 -1.57
CA THR A 92 12.22 0.51 -2.52
C THR A 92 13.14 0.47 -3.74
N PHE A 93 14.43 0.12 -3.56
CA PHE A 93 15.34 -0.12 -4.67
C PHE A 93 14.88 -1.30 -5.54
N TYR A 94 14.52 -2.43 -4.91
CA TYR A 94 14.07 -3.62 -5.63
C TYR A 94 12.83 -3.30 -6.48
N SER A 95 11.85 -2.59 -5.90
CA SER A 95 10.68 -2.12 -6.63
C SER A 95 11.02 -1.16 -7.77
N ALA A 96 11.95 -0.23 -7.57
CA ALA A 96 12.36 0.73 -8.58
C ALA A 96 13.13 0.10 -9.74
N TYR A 97 13.91 -0.93 -9.48
CA TYR A 97 14.71 -1.63 -10.49
C TYR A 97 13.90 -2.65 -11.28
N PHE A 98 13.05 -3.44 -10.60
CA PHE A 98 12.28 -4.53 -11.23
C PHE A 98 10.84 -4.15 -11.60
N ASN A 99 10.38 -2.93 -11.28
CA ASN A 99 9.01 -2.44 -11.56
C ASN A 99 7.89 -3.34 -11.01
N VAL A 100 8.13 -4.01 -9.88
CA VAL A 100 7.21 -5.02 -9.32
C VAL A 100 6.12 -4.46 -8.41
N VAL A 101 6.46 -3.50 -7.54
CA VAL A 101 5.54 -2.88 -6.58
C VAL A 101 5.51 -1.38 -6.87
N THR A 102 4.37 -0.89 -7.31
CA THR A 102 4.22 0.50 -7.80
C THR A 102 4.15 1.53 -6.68
N ASP A 103 3.86 1.11 -5.46
CA ASP A 103 3.83 1.95 -4.26
C ASP A 103 4.34 1.17 -3.05
N CYS A 104 5.50 1.59 -2.53
CA CYS A 104 6.20 0.97 -1.42
C CYS A 104 5.54 1.23 -0.05
N GLY A 105 4.50 2.05 0.02
CA GLY A 105 3.69 2.27 1.23
C GLY A 105 4.41 3.04 2.33
N CYS A 106 5.51 3.75 2.04
CA CYS A 106 6.29 4.46 3.05
C CYS A 106 5.47 5.54 3.79
N PHE A 107 4.46 6.16 3.17
CA PHE A 107 3.55 7.09 3.85
C PHE A 107 2.11 6.59 3.78
N GLY A 108 1.92 5.27 3.72
CA GLY A 108 0.61 4.66 3.48
C GLY A 108 -0.10 5.27 2.28
N ASP A 109 -1.44 5.29 2.33
CA ASP A 109 -2.26 5.84 1.25
C ASP A 109 -2.31 7.38 1.20
N ALA A 110 -1.72 8.09 2.18
CA ALA A 110 -1.79 9.57 2.20
C ALA A 110 -0.89 10.22 1.15
N ILE A 111 0.28 9.64 0.87
CA ILE A 111 1.20 10.15 -0.15
C ILE A 111 1.78 8.98 -0.94
N LYS A 112 1.31 8.85 -2.19
CA LYS A 112 1.80 7.84 -3.14
C LYS A 112 3.03 8.37 -3.88
N PHE A 113 4.17 7.75 -3.62
CA PHE A 113 5.42 8.04 -4.31
C PHE A 113 5.65 7.00 -5.41
N THR A 114 6.26 7.41 -6.52
CA THR A 114 6.79 6.43 -7.47
C THR A 114 7.91 5.62 -6.81
N PRO A 115 8.24 4.41 -7.31
CA PRO A 115 9.31 3.60 -6.72
C PRO A 115 10.66 4.34 -6.64
N TRP A 116 11.03 5.07 -7.69
CA TRP A 116 12.25 5.89 -7.71
C TRP A 116 12.21 7.05 -6.72
N GLN A 117 11.07 7.73 -6.59
CA GLN A 117 10.92 8.79 -5.58
C GLN A 117 11.04 8.23 -4.16
N SER A 118 10.44 7.06 -3.90
CA SER A 118 10.52 6.37 -2.61
C SER A 118 11.97 6.02 -2.27
N PHE A 119 12.70 5.45 -3.23
CA PHE A 119 14.11 5.09 -3.06
C PHE A 119 15.00 6.31 -2.79
N ILE A 120 14.88 7.36 -3.60
CA ILE A 120 15.66 8.60 -3.39
C ILE A 120 15.41 9.17 -1.99
N LYS A 121 14.14 9.21 -1.57
CA LYS A 121 13.76 9.69 -0.24
C LYS A 121 14.38 8.83 0.87
N ASP A 122 14.39 7.49 0.74
CA ASP A 122 15.03 6.61 1.71
C ASP A 122 16.55 6.83 1.78
N ILE A 123 17.21 7.04 0.65
CA ILE A 123 18.64 7.38 0.59
C ILE A 123 18.94 8.72 1.24
N VAL A 124 18.13 9.75 0.99
CA VAL A 124 18.27 11.07 1.63
C VAL A 124 18.11 10.96 3.15
N LEU A 125 17.12 10.20 3.62
CA LEU A 125 16.93 9.94 5.06
C LEU A 125 18.09 9.17 5.66
N LEU A 126 18.60 8.15 4.97
CA LEU A 126 19.76 7.37 5.38
C LEU A 126 21.01 8.24 5.53
N ILE A 127 21.32 9.08 4.53
CA ILE A 127 22.43 10.04 4.58
C ILE A 127 22.23 11.01 5.74
N GLY A 128 21.01 11.55 5.90
CA GLY A 128 20.67 12.44 7.01
C GLY A 128 20.93 11.81 8.37
N LEU A 129 20.52 10.55 8.57
CA LEU A 129 20.77 9.79 9.80
C LEU A 129 22.27 9.56 10.05
N ILE A 130 23.04 9.23 9.01
CA ILE A 130 24.49 9.06 9.11
C ILE A 130 25.16 10.38 9.52
N VAL A 131 24.75 11.51 8.91
CA VAL A 131 25.25 12.84 9.28
C VAL A 131 24.91 13.16 10.74
N VAL A 132 23.67 12.92 11.18
CA VAL A 132 23.28 13.11 12.59
C VAL A 132 24.13 12.21 13.50
N LEU A 133 24.33 10.95 13.16
CA LEU A 133 25.17 10.02 13.93
C LEU A 133 26.60 10.58 14.08
N ILE A 134 27.21 11.08 13.00
CA ILE A 134 28.54 11.68 13.02
C ILE A 134 28.57 12.96 13.88
N LEU A 135 27.61 13.85 13.72
CA LEU A 135 27.52 15.11 14.47
C LEU A 135 27.36 14.90 15.98
N TYR A 136 26.72 13.81 16.39
CA TYR A 136 26.54 13.43 17.79
C TYR A 136 27.63 12.48 18.34
N ARG A 137 28.62 12.05 17.53
CA ARG A 137 29.70 11.13 17.97
C ARG A 137 30.42 11.57 19.25
N LYS A 138 30.70 12.87 19.38
CA LYS A 138 31.40 13.43 20.56
C LYS A 138 30.54 13.39 21.83
N GLU A 139 29.22 13.42 21.71
CA GLU A 139 28.30 13.33 22.84
C GLU A 139 28.11 11.89 23.33
N PHE A 140 28.31 10.89 22.46
CA PHE A 140 28.30 9.48 22.86
C PHE A 140 29.47 9.17 23.79
N LYS A 141 30.69 9.58 23.43
CA LYS A 141 31.91 9.35 24.23
C LYS A 141 31.88 10.00 25.61
N LYS A 142 31.17 11.14 25.78
CA LYS A 142 31.05 11.82 27.08
C LYS A 142 30.21 11.05 28.11
N LYS A 143 29.35 10.11 27.67
CA LYS A 143 28.57 9.25 28.57
C LYS A 143 29.33 7.99 29.01
N ASP A 144 30.34 7.58 28.25
CA ASP A 144 31.06 6.32 28.46
C ASP A 144 32.31 6.49 29.35
N ALA A 145 32.73 7.73 29.65
CA ALA A 145 33.99 8.00 30.35
C ALA A 145 33.92 7.94 31.89
N TYR A 146 32.74 7.99 32.53
CA TYR A 146 32.58 7.81 33.99
C TYR A 146 31.08 7.84 34.33
N SER A 147 30.37 6.70 34.37
CA SER A 147 29.22 6.49 35.28
C SER A 147 28.79 5.01 35.30
N ALA A 148 29.33 4.26 36.26
CA ALA A 148 28.70 3.08 36.84
C ALA A 148 27.66 3.48 37.91
N ASP A 149 27.02 4.64 37.74
CA ASP A 149 26.04 5.17 38.69
C ASP A 149 24.80 5.61 37.92
N ALA A 150 23.88 4.64 37.75
CA ALA A 150 22.59 4.82 37.13
C ALA A 150 21.61 5.48 38.13
N GLN A 151 21.92 6.68 38.62
CA GLN A 151 20.87 7.54 39.14
C GLN A 151 20.07 8.09 37.95
N GLU A 152 18.89 7.50 37.72
CA GLU A 152 17.91 8.03 36.78
C GLU A 152 17.62 9.49 37.09
N LYS A 153 18.13 10.41 36.25
CA LYS A 153 17.77 11.81 36.37
C LYS A 153 16.25 11.94 36.20
N PRO A 154 15.53 12.72 37.02
CA PRO A 154 14.07 12.87 36.94
C PRO A 154 13.60 13.34 35.55
N ALA A 155 14.44 14.07 34.82
CA ALA A 155 14.21 14.50 33.44
C ALA A 155 14.18 13.34 32.42
N ASP A 156 14.83 12.21 32.69
CA ASP A 156 14.77 11.02 31.82
C ASP A 156 13.53 10.18 32.15
N ARG A 157 13.11 10.10 33.42
CA ARG A 157 11.84 9.45 33.81
C ARG A 157 10.63 10.06 33.11
N PHE A 158 10.54 11.40 33.05
CA PHE A 158 9.45 12.07 32.33
C PHE A 158 9.40 11.73 30.84
N LYS A 159 10.56 11.64 30.17
CA LYS A 159 10.64 11.24 28.75
C LYS A 159 10.19 9.80 28.52
N TYR A 160 10.53 8.89 29.43
CA TYR A 160 10.05 7.50 29.36
C TYR A 160 8.54 7.40 29.56
N ILE A 161 7.96 8.22 30.45
CA ILE A 161 6.50 8.32 30.61
C ILE A 161 5.86 8.84 29.32
N LEU A 162 6.39 9.92 28.72
CA LEU A 162 5.90 10.42 27.44
C LEU A 162 5.99 9.38 26.32
N LEU A 163 7.10 8.65 26.25
CA LEU A 163 7.29 7.57 25.29
C LEU A 163 6.26 6.45 25.50
N ALA A 164 6.01 6.04 26.74
CA ALA A 164 5.01 5.01 27.06
C ALA A 164 3.60 5.45 26.67
N VAL A 165 3.20 6.67 27.01
CA VAL A 165 1.89 7.23 26.64
C VAL A 165 1.75 7.32 25.12
N PHE A 166 2.76 7.85 24.43
CA PHE A 166 2.78 7.93 22.97
C PHE A 166 2.64 6.54 22.34
N SER A 167 3.41 5.55 22.81
CA SER A 167 3.32 4.18 22.30
C SER A 167 1.95 3.57 22.51
N LEU A 168 1.33 3.73 23.68
CA LEU A 168 0.00 3.19 23.96
C LEU A 168 -1.06 3.81 23.05
N VAL A 169 -0.99 5.13 22.83
CA VAL A 169 -1.90 5.82 21.90
C VAL A 169 -1.72 5.29 20.48
N MET A 170 -0.47 5.18 20.01
CA MET A 170 -0.20 4.70 18.65
C MET A 170 -0.58 3.23 18.45
N ILE A 171 -0.37 2.37 19.44
CA ILE A 171 -0.84 0.98 19.43
C ILE A 171 -2.37 0.94 19.40
N GLY A 172 -3.04 1.81 20.17
CA GLY A 172 -4.50 1.93 20.15
C GLY A 172 -5.04 2.32 18.78
N ILE A 173 -4.44 3.30 18.12
CA ILE A 173 -4.79 3.71 16.75
C ILE A 173 -4.58 2.54 15.77
N GLY A 174 -3.44 1.86 15.87
CA GLY A 174 -3.14 0.71 15.02
C GLY A 174 -4.10 -0.46 15.21
N ALA A 175 -4.38 -0.84 16.46
CA ALA A 175 -5.34 -1.89 16.78
C ALA A 175 -6.75 -1.53 16.29
N TYR A 176 -7.14 -0.26 16.40
CA TYR A 176 -8.41 0.23 15.85
C TYR A 176 -8.47 0.02 14.34
N GLY A 177 -7.44 0.43 13.58
CA GLY A 177 -7.39 0.26 12.12
C GLY A 177 -7.28 -1.19 11.63
N ILE A 178 -6.94 -2.14 12.51
CA ILE A 178 -6.98 -3.59 12.21
C ILE A 178 -8.40 -4.15 12.40
N ILE A 179 -9.12 -3.69 13.42
CA ILE A 179 -10.43 -4.24 13.80
C ILE A 179 -11.56 -3.55 13.04
N LYS A 180 -11.42 -2.25 12.81
CA LYS A 180 -12.40 -1.35 12.21
C LYS A 180 -11.80 -0.61 11.03
N GLU A 181 -12.66 0.14 10.34
CA GLU A 181 -12.19 1.06 9.31
C GLU A 181 -11.25 2.12 9.91
N PRO A 182 -10.19 2.50 9.17
CA PRO A 182 -9.27 3.56 9.60
C PRO A 182 -9.99 4.82 10.04
N VAL A 183 -9.53 5.43 11.14
CA VAL A 183 -10.10 6.69 11.67
C VAL A 183 -10.03 7.80 10.61
N ILE A 184 -8.96 7.81 9.81
CA ILE A 184 -8.77 8.71 8.68
C ILE A 184 -8.64 7.86 7.43
N ASP A 185 -9.59 8.00 6.52
CA ASP A 185 -9.58 7.30 5.25
C ASP A 185 -8.88 8.13 4.17
N PHE A 186 -7.64 7.76 3.86
CA PHE A 186 -6.84 8.39 2.80
C PHE A 186 -7.11 7.81 1.40
N ARG A 187 -7.96 6.78 1.29
CA ARG A 187 -8.23 6.10 0.02
C ARG A 187 -9.22 6.90 -0.82
N ASP A 188 -9.18 6.65 -2.12
CA ASP A 188 -10.14 7.24 -3.07
C ASP A 188 -11.58 6.80 -2.76
N TYR A 189 -11.75 5.63 -2.14
CA TYR A 189 -13.04 5.04 -1.76
C TYR A 189 -13.58 5.50 -0.38
N LYS A 190 -13.17 6.67 0.13
CA LYS A 190 -13.70 7.19 1.41
C LYS A 190 -15.20 7.48 1.34
N ILE A 191 -15.86 7.48 2.50
CA ILE A 191 -17.28 7.85 2.61
C ILE A 191 -17.50 9.25 2.03
N GLY A 192 -18.54 9.38 1.20
CA GLY A 192 -18.88 10.61 0.50
C GLY A 192 -18.33 10.73 -0.91
N THR A 193 -17.39 9.87 -1.33
CA THR A 193 -16.91 9.84 -2.73
C THR A 193 -18.03 9.41 -3.68
N ASP A 194 -18.17 10.13 -4.79
CA ASP A 194 -19.07 9.78 -5.90
C ASP A 194 -18.28 9.07 -7.00
N LEU A 195 -18.57 7.77 -7.19
CA LEU A 195 -17.86 6.96 -8.18
C LEU A 195 -18.15 7.38 -9.61
N LYS A 196 -19.33 7.96 -9.92
CA LYS A 196 -19.64 8.48 -11.26
C LYS A 196 -18.76 9.68 -11.57
N SER A 197 -18.73 10.64 -10.65
CA SER A 197 -17.93 11.86 -10.82
C SER A 197 -16.44 11.54 -10.94
N GLU A 198 -15.93 10.59 -10.16
CA GLU A 198 -14.53 10.17 -10.25
C GLU A 198 -14.24 9.45 -11.57
N LYS A 199 -15.12 8.57 -12.05
CA LYS A 199 -14.97 7.93 -13.37
C LYS A 199 -15.02 8.95 -14.52
N GLU A 200 -15.85 9.97 -14.44
CA GLU A 200 -15.86 11.06 -15.42
C GLU A 200 -14.54 11.83 -15.45
N LYS A 201 -13.93 12.10 -14.29
CA LYS A 201 -12.60 12.76 -14.21
C LYS A 201 -11.52 11.89 -14.83
N ILE A 202 -11.54 10.58 -14.56
CA ILE A 202 -10.62 9.60 -15.17
C ILE A 202 -10.79 9.61 -16.69
N ASN A 203 -12.02 9.54 -17.20
CA ASN A 203 -12.29 9.51 -18.63
C ASN A 203 -11.92 10.81 -19.36
N LYS A 204 -12.01 11.96 -18.67
CA LYS A 204 -11.59 13.27 -19.22
C LYS A 204 -10.07 13.43 -19.31
N ASN A 205 -9.32 12.74 -18.47
CA ASN A 205 -7.86 12.77 -18.47
C ASN A 205 -7.29 11.36 -18.22
N PRO A 206 -7.42 10.44 -19.19
CA PRO A 206 -6.95 9.07 -19.03
C PRO A 206 -5.42 9.01 -19.06
N SER A 207 -4.87 8.07 -18.30
CA SER A 207 -3.44 7.73 -18.40
C SER A 207 -3.13 7.08 -19.74
N GLU A 208 -2.08 7.54 -20.40
CA GLU A 208 -1.66 7.03 -21.71
C GLU A 208 -0.50 6.05 -21.53
N TYR A 209 -0.71 4.82 -21.97
CA TYR A 209 0.28 3.75 -21.96
C TYR A 209 0.75 3.46 -23.38
N LYS A 210 2.05 3.22 -23.56
CA LYS A 210 2.60 2.67 -24.80
C LYS A 210 3.19 1.31 -24.55
N THR A 211 2.91 0.40 -25.47
CA THR A 211 3.54 -0.92 -25.50
C THR A 211 4.94 -0.78 -26.08
N PHE A 212 5.94 -1.33 -25.40
CA PHE A 212 7.29 -1.52 -25.89
C PHE A 212 7.47 -3.00 -26.22
N TYR A 213 7.89 -3.28 -27.45
CA TYR A 213 8.26 -4.61 -27.91
C TYR A 213 9.74 -4.83 -27.69
N THR A 214 10.09 -5.98 -27.11
CA THR A 214 11.47 -6.45 -27.08
C THR A 214 11.71 -7.30 -28.32
N LEU A 215 12.54 -6.81 -29.25
CA LEU A 215 12.91 -7.47 -30.49
C LEU A 215 14.28 -8.13 -30.33
N LYS A 216 14.42 -9.35 -30.81
CA LYS A 216 15.71 -10.04 -30.93
C LYS A 216 16.04 -10.27 -32.39
N ASN A 217 17.26 -9.91 -32.78
CA ASN A 217 17.80 -10.16 -34.10
C ASN A 217 18.30 -11.61 -34.17
N GLU A 218 17.71 -12.41 -35.04
CA GLU A 218 18.06 -13.84 -35.19
C GLU A 218 19.45 -14.04 -35.80
N LYS A 219 19.99 -13.05 -36.52
CA LYS A 219 21.30 -13.14 -37.19
C LYS A 219 22.46 -12.65 -36.32
N THR A 220 22.25 -11.59 -35.53
CA THR A 220 23.30 -10.98 -34.71
C THR A 220 23.17 -11.30 -33.23
N GLY A 221 22.02 -11.79 -32.78
CA GLY A 221 21.70 -11.99 -31.37
C GLY A 221 21.42 -10.70 -30.59
N GLU A 222 21.44 -9.53 -31.26
CA GLU A 222 21.16 -8.23 -30.65
C GLU A 222 19.71 -8.14 -30.17
N VAL A 223 19.51 -7.49 -29.01
CA VAL A 223 18.18 -7.26 -28.42
C VAL A 223 17.90 -5.77 -28.38
N LEU A 224 16.77 -5.35 -28.94
CA LEU A 224 16.35 -3.95 -29.05
C LEU A 224 14.94 -3.77 -28.48
N LYS A 225 14.73 -2.73 -27.67
CA LYS A 225 13.39 -2.32 -27.23
C LYS A 225 12.87 -1.21 -28.14
N VAL A 226 11.69 -1.41 -28.74
CA VAL A 226 11.07 -0.46 -29.68
C VAL A 226 9.63 -0.19 -29.21
N ASN A 227 9.21 1.08 -29.18
CA ASN A 227 7.82 1.39 -28.86
C ASN A 227 6.87 1.00 -30.01
N GLN A 228 5.59 0.85 -29.71
CA GLN A 228 4.58 0.41 -30.68
C GLN A 228 4.50 1.31 -31.93
N ASP A 229 4.65 2.63 -31.78
CA ASP A 229 4.59 3.56 -32.90
C ASP A 229 5.76 3.36 -33.86
N ASP A 230 6.97 3.22 -33.31
CA ASP A 230 8.20 3.02 -34.06
C ASP A 230 8.25 1.61 -34.68
N TYR A 231 7.73 0.60 -33.97
CA TYR A 231 7.57 -0.75 -34.52
C TYR A 231 6.71 -0.73 -35.78
N ILE A 232 5.56 -0.04 -35.76
CA ILE A 232 4.66 0.05 -36.92
C ILE A 232 5.29 0.89 -38.04
N LYS A 233 5.93 2.02 -37.70
CA LYS A 233 6.53 2.95 -38.68
C LYS A 233 7.73 2.36 -39.40
N GLU A 234 8.57 1.59 -38.70
CA GLU A 234 9.81 1.08 -39.25
C GLU A 234 9.64 -0.34 -39.80
N THR A 235 9.44 -0.43 -41.11
CA THR A 235 9.25 -1.69 -41.85
C THR A 235 10.35 -2.72 -41.61
N LYS A 236 11.57 -2.29 -41.26
CA LYS A 236 12.70 -3.18 -40.93
C LYS A 236 12.42 -4.13 -39.75
N TYR A 237 11.43 -3.85 -38.91
CA TYR A 237 11.09 -4.68 -37.74
C TYR A 237 10.06 -5.78 -38.03
N TRP A 238 9.18 -5.61 -39.02
CA TRP A 238 8.05 -6.52 -39.25
C TRP A 238 7.87 -6.98 -40.70
N ALA A 239 8.56 -6.37 -41.67
CA ALA A 239 8.47 -6.76 -43.07
C ALA A 239 8.96 -8.21 -43.30
N GLU A 240 8.48 -8.81 -44.39
CA GLU A 240 8.89 -10.16 -44.81
C GLU A 240 10.42 -10.21 -45.01
N GLY A 241 11.08 -11.15 -44.32
CA GLY A 241 12.56 -11.25 -44.28
C GLY A 241 13.25 -10.41 -43.20
N SER A 242 12.50 -9.70 -42.34
CA SER A 242 13.05 -9.03 -41.15
C SER A 242 13.80 -10.04 -40.25
N PRO A 243 15.05 -9.75 -39.87
CA PRO A 243 15.78 -10.59 -38.92
C PRO A 243 15.31 -10.36 -37.48
N TRP A 244 14.43 -9.38 -37.23
CA TRP A 244 13.93 -9.02 -35.91
C TRP A 244 12.64 -9.79 -35.60
N LYS A 245 12.65 -10.53 -34.48
CA LYS A 245 11.48 -11.23 -33.95
C LYS A 245 11.11 -10.68 -32.58
N ILE A 246 9.82 -10.51 -32.32
CA ILE A 246 9.32 -10.16 -30.98
C ILE A 246 9.62 -11.33 -30.05
N GLU A 247 10.28 -11.05 -28.92
CA GLU A 247 10.40 -12.02 -27.84
C GLU A 247 9.07 -12.08 -27.08
N GLU A 248 8.30 -13.14 -27.30
CA GLU A 248 7.05 -13.38 -26.59
C GLU A 248 7.28 -13.39 -25.07
N GLY A 249 6.40 -12.70 -24.34
CA GLY A 249 6.50 -12.56 -22.88
C GLY A 249 7.42 -11.44 -22.37
N LYS A 250 8.10 -10.68 -23.24
CA LYS A 250 8.95 -9.53 -22.86
C LYS A 250 8.41 -8.17 -23.31
N ASN A 251 7.13 -8.09 -23.64
CA ASN A 251 6.47 -6.83 -23.96
C ASN A 251 6.14 -6.08 -22.67
N GLU A 252 6.44 -4.80 -22.64
CA GLU A 252 6.23 -3.95 -21.47
C GLU A 252 5.24 -2.83 -21.82
N SER A 253 4.17 -2.70 -21.02
CA SER A 253 3.30 -1.54 -21.10
C SER A 253 3.85 -0.45 -20.19
N VAL A 254 4.28 0.67 -20.75
CA VAL A 254 4.90 1.77 -20.02
C VAL A 254 3.96 2.96 -20.01
N LEU A 255 3.70 3.51 -18.82
CA LEU A 255 2.97 4.77 -18.66
C LEU A 255 3.82 5.92 -19.23
N VAL A 256 3.33 6.57 -20.28
CA VAL A 256 4.05 7.65 -20.97
C VAL A 256 3.53 9.01 -20.55
N LYS A 257 2.25 9.08 -20.16
CA LYS A 257 1.63 10.29 -19.63
C LYS A 257 0.65 9.91 -18.53
N GLU A 258 0.92 10.39 -17.32
CA GLU A 258 0.06 10.19 -16.17
C GLU A 258 -1.19 11.08 -16.30
N GLY A 259 -2.36 10.46 -16.34
CA GLY A 259 -3.66 11.13 -16.34
C GLY A 259 -4.14 11.45 -14.92
N TYR A 260 -5.45 11.57 -14.73
CA TYR A 260 -6.03 11.71 -13.40
C TYR A 260 -5.83 10.42 -12.59
N LYS A 261 -5.00 10.51 -11.54
CA LYS A 261 -4.61 9.37 -10.70
C LYS A 261 -5.69 9.05 -9.68
N SER A 262 -6.32 7.89 -9.83
CA SER A 262 -7.30 7.36 -8.88
C SER A 262 -7.38 5.84 -8.96
N GLU A 263 -7.43 5.15 -7.82
CA GLU A 263 -7.65 3.71 -7.73
C GLU A 263 -9.07 3.30 -8.17
N ILE A 264 -9.99 4.26 -8.34
CA ILE A 264 -11.34 4.03 -8.87
C ILE A 264 -11.30 3.52 -10.31
N VAL A 265 -10.20 3.75 -11.04
CA VAL A 265 -9.97 3.12 -12.34
C VAL A 265 -10.00 1.59 -12.28
N LYS A 266 -9.62 1.01 -11.13
CA LYS A 266 -9.64 -0.44 -10.88
C LYS A 266 -11.00 -0.93 -10.39
N PHE A 267 -11.97 -0.04 -10.15
CA PHE A 267 -13.33 -0.41 -9.81
C PHE A 267 -14.04 -0.96 -11.05
N LYS A 268 -13.84 -2.26 -11.29
CA LYS A 268 -14.39 -3.01 -12.41
C LYS A 268 -15.00 -4.29 -11.87
N ILE A 269 -16.33 -4.37 -11.90
CA ILE A 269 -17.08 -5.52 -11.40
C ILE A 269 -17.53 -6.32 -12.60
N GLU A 270 -17.10 -7.56 -12.67
CA GLU A 270 -17.42 -8.49 -13.75
C GLU A 270 -18.20 -9.68 -13.21
N ASP A 271 -19.01 -10.34 -14.02
CA ASP A 271 -19.50 -11.67 -13.67
C ASP A 271 -18.44 -12.74 -13.96
N PRO A 272 -18.65 -14.01 -13.56
CA PRO A 272 -17.72 -15.09 -13.85
C PRO A 272 -17.50 -15.37 -15.36
N THR A 273 -18.32 -14.79 -16.25
CA THR A 273 -18.16 -14.90 -17.71
C THR A 273 -17.33 -13.77 -18.30
N GLY A 274 -16.96 -12.77 -17.49
CA GLY A 274 -16.20 -11.58 -17.90
C GLY A 274 -17.07 -10.43 -18.41
N MET A 275 -18.40 -10.52 -18.27
CA MET A 275 -19.29 -9.41 -18.60
C MET A 275 -19.22 -8.35 -17.50
N GLU A 276 -19.06 -7.08 -17.89
CA GLU A 276 -18.94 -5.98 -16.93
C GLU A 276 -20.31 -5.47 -16.43
N PHE A 277 -20.44 -5.33 -15.12
CA PHE A 277 -21.65 -4.89 -14.41
C PHE A 277 -21.42 -3.60 -13.60
N THR A 278 -20.27 -2.95 -13.77
CA THR A 278 -19.91 -1.76 -12.99
C THR A 278 -20.93 -0.64 -13.09
N GLU A 279 -21.42 -0.36 -14.29
CA GLU A 279 -22.43 0.70 -14.52
C GLU A 279 -23.76 0.39 -13.84
N GLU A 280 -24.19 -0.87 -13.78
CA GLU A 280 -25.40 -1.26 -13.06
C GLU A 280 -25.27 -0.94 -11.57
N VAL A 281 -24.13 -1.29 -10.98
CA VAL A 281 -23.82 -1.05 -9.56
C VAL A 281 -23.76 0.44 -9.24
N ILE A 282 -23.07 1.23 -10.06
CA ILE A 282 -22.88 2.66 -9.85
C ILE A 282 -24.19 3.43 -10.10
N ASN A 283 -25.04 2.98 -11.04
CA ASN A 283 -26.30 3.66 -11.35
C ASN A 283 -27.48 3.23 -10.46
N ALA A 284 -27.34 2.15 -9.68
CA ALA A 284 -28.39 1.69 -8.78
C ALA A 284 -28.75 2.74 -7.72
N PRO A 285 -30.06 2.92 -7.40
CA PRO A 285 -30.49 3.81 -6.31
C PRO A 285 -29.87 3.43 -4.97
N LYS A 286 -29.78 2.11 -4.69
CA LYS A 286 -29.02 1.55 -3.58
C LYS A 286 -28.34 0.26 -4.01
N ALA A 287 -27.02 0.17 -3.85
CA ALA A 287 -26.24 -1.05 -4.04
C ALA A 287 -25.51 -1.44 -2.75
N ILE A 288 -25.53 -2.72 -2.42
CA ILE A 288 -24.76 -3.30 -1.31
C ILE A 288 -23.79 -4.31 -1.92
N LEU A 289 -22.50 -4.08 -1.71
CA LEU A 289 -21.43 -4.95 -2.19
C LEU A 289 -20.74 -5.59 -1.00
N VAL A 290 -20.60 -6.90 -1.03
CA VAL A 290 -19.87 -7.67 -0.03
C VAL A 290 -18.57 -8.16 -0.66
N PHE A 291 -17.44 -7.61 -0.23
CA PHE A 291 -16.12 -7.91 -0.77
C PHE A 291 -15.40 -9.00 0.03
N SER A 292 -14.62 -9.82 -0.66
CA SER A 292 -13.69 -10.77 -0.05
C SER A 292 -12.39 -10.89 -0.85
N TYR A 293 -11.26 -10.45 -0.27
CA TYR A 293 -9.94 -10.53 -0.91
C TYR A 293 -9.19 -11.85 -0.64
N HIS A 294 -9.54 -12.59 0.42
CA HIS A 294 -9.08 -13.97 0.64
C HIS A 294 -10.28 -14.90 0.92
N PRO A 295 -11.04 -15.31 -0.12
CA PRO A 295 -12.30 -16.05 0.06
C PRO A 295 -12.15 -17.36 0.84
N LYS A 296 -10.99 -18.01 0.77
CA LYS A 296 -10.69 -19.25 1.49
C LYS A 296 -10.54 -19.08 3.01
N GLU A 297 -10.34 -17.85 3.50
CA GLU A 297 -10.09 -17.55 4.91
C GLU A 297 -11.33 -17.01 5.64
N VAL A 298 -12.45 -16.91 4.92
CA VAL A 298 -13.68 -16.34 5.45
C VAL A 298 -14.48 -17.40 6.23
N SER A 299 -15.03 -17.03 7.39
CA SER A 299 -15.98 -17.86 8.14
C SER A 299 -17.28 -18.07 7.34
N PRO A 300 -17.69 -19.34 7.09
CA PRO A 300 -18.96 -19.66 6.44
C PRO A 300 -20.19 -19.10 7.19
N GLU A 301 -20.13 -19.07 8.51
CA GLU A 301 -21.19 -18.55 9.38
C GLU A 301 -21.36 -17.04 9.18
N LEU A 302 -20.24 -16.31 9.16
CA LEU A 302 -20.24 -14.87 8.94
C LEU A 302 -20.74 -14.52 7.53
N LEU A 303 -20.36 -15.28 6.50
CA LEU A 303 -20.88 -15.12 5.13
C LEU A 303 -22.40 -15.27 5.12
N LYS A 304 -22.93 -16.33 5.73
CA LYS A 304 -24.37 -16.56 5.79
C LYS A 304 -25.11 -15.38 6.43
N GLN A 305 -24.57 -14.81 7.52
CA GLN A 305 -25.18 -13.67 8.21
C GLN A 305 -25.15 -12.38 7.37
N VAL A 306 -24.00 -12.05 6.78
CA VAL A 306 -23.86 -10.83 5.96
C VAL A 306 -24.72 -10.91 4.70
N GLU A 307 -24.77 -12.07 4.05
CA GLU A 307 -25.62 -12.29 2.87
C GLU A 307 -27.11 -12.13 3.19
N ALA A 308 -27.57 -12.72 4.30
CA ALA A 308 -28.95 -12.60 4.74
C ALA A 308 -29.33 -11.14 5.04
N LYS A 309 -28.47 -10.41 5.76
CA LYS A 309 -28.70 -9.00 6.08
C LYS A 309 -28.62 -8.09 4.86
N ALA A 310 -27.69 -8.34 3.93
CA ALA A 310 -27.60 -7.58 2.69
C ALA A 310 -28.87 -7.70 1.83
N LYS A 311 -29.45 -8.91 1.73
CA LYS A 311 -30.71 -9.14 1.02
C LYS A 311 -31.92 -8.50 1.69
N SER A 312 -32.00 -8.53 3.02
CA SER A 312 -33.16 -8.01 3.74
C SER A 312 -33.27 -6.47 3.71
N GLN A 313 -32.20 -5.78 3.31
CA GLN A 313 -32.14 -4.31 3.27
C GLN A 313 -32.79 -3.64 2.04
N GLY A 314 -33.46 -4.43 1.18
CA GLY A 314 -34.24 -3.90 0.05
C GLY A 314 -33.41 -3.10 -0.96
N ALA A 315 -32.12 -3.40 -1.09
CA ALA A 315 -31.26 -2.75 -2.08
C ALA A 315 -31.57 -3.26 -3.49
N ASN A 316 -31.44 -2.38 -4.50
CA ASN A 316 -31.68 -2.71 -5.90
C ASN A 316 -30.63 -3.70 -6.42
N VAL A 317 -29.38 -3.54 -5.96
CA VAL A 317 -28.25 -4.41 -6.32
C VAL A 317 -27.61 -4.95 -5.05
N VAL A 318 -27.44 -6.27 -4.98
CA VAL A 318 -26.76 -6.96 -3.88
C VAL A 318 -25.80 -7.99 -4.45
N TYR A 319 -24.51 -7.67 -4.46
CA TYR A 319 -23.47 -8.50 -5.08
C TYR A 319 -22.41 -8.90 -4.07
N GLY A 320 -21.94 -10.15 -4.19
CA GLY A 320 -20.75 -10.64 -3.53
C GLY A 320 -19.58 -10.57 -4.50
N VAL A 321 -18.52 -9.84 -4.17
CA VAL A 321 -17.38 -9.57 -5.05
C VAL A 321 -16.12 -10.21 -4.49
N SER A 322 -15.51 -11.12 -5.23
CA SER A 322 -14.31 -11.86 -4.79
C SER A 322 -13.42 -12.29 -5.95
N THR A 323 -12.24 -12.80 -5.63
CA THR A 323 -11.34 -13.44 -6.61
C THR A 323 -11.76 -14.87 -6.98
N ASP A 324 -12.73 -15.45 -6.26
CA ASP A 324 -13.30 -16.78 -6.52
C ASP A 324 -14.80 -16.66 -6.83
N PRO A 325 -15.28 -17.22 -7.97
CA PRO A 325 -16.67 -17.09 -8.41
C PRO A 325 -17.69 -17.85 -7.55
N ASN A 326 -17.26 -18.68 -6.59
CA ASN A 326 -18.14 -19.50 -5.75
C ASN A 326 -18.12 -19.10 -4.26
N THR A 327 -17.62 -17.90 -3.95
CA THR A 327 -17.44 -17.45 -2.56
C THR A 327 -18.78 -17.30 -1.82
N PHE A 328 -19.77 -16.70 -2.46
CA PHE A 328 -21.07 -16.40 -1.88
C PHE A 328 -22.11 -17.41 -2.34
N LYS A 329 -23.04 -17.80 -1.47
CA LYS A 329 -23.98 -18.90 -1.77
C LYS A 329 -25.35 -18.43 -2.19
N THR A 330 -25.75 -17.25 -1.75
CA THR A 330 -27.12 -16.76 -1.85
C THR A 330 -27.19 -15.46 -2.63
N ILE A 331 -26.20 -14.57 -2.54
CA ILE A 331 -26.10 -13.36 -3.36
C ILE A 331 -25.37 -13.65 -4.67
N LYS A 332 -25.59 -12.83 -5.71
CA LYS A 332 -24.94 -13.01 -7.02
C LYS A 332 -23.42 -12.85 -6.86
N ASN A 333 -22.67 -13.86 -7.31
CA ASN A 333 -21.21 -13.80 -7.33
C ASN A 333 -20.73 -12.96 -8.50
N MET A 334 -19.86 -12.03 -8.18
CA MET A 334 -19.16 -11.15 -9.10
C MET A 334 -17.66 -11.24 -8.80
N MET A 335 -16.86 -10.84 -9.76
CA MET A 335 -15.41 -10.90 -9.71
C MET A 335 -14.80 -9.51 -9.89
N MET A 336 -13.65 -9.33 -9.24
CA MET A 336 -12.79 -8.16 -9.39
C MET A 336 -11.37 -8.56 -9.01
N ASP A 337 -10.39 -7.83 -9.55
CA ASP A 337 -8.98 -8.04 -9.22
C ASP A 337 -8.71 -7.96 -7.70
N GLY A 338 -7.87 -8.85 -7.19
CA GLY A 338 -7.57 -8.94 -5.76
C GLY A 338 -6.89 -7.69 -5.22
N THR A 339 -6.00 -7.06 -6.00
CA THR A 339 -5.36 -5.81 -5.59
C THR A 339 -6.38 -4.67 -5.54
N ALA A 340 -7.33 -4.64 -6.47
CA ALA A 340 -8.43 -3.67 -6.48
C ALA A 340 -9.33 -3.85 -5.24
N ILE A 341 -9.73 -5.09 -4.90
CA ILE A 341 -10.51 -5.36 -3.67
C ILE A 341 -9.74 -4.88 -2.44
N LYS A 342 -8.44 -5.16 -2.38
CA LYS A 342 -7.55 -4.71 -1.29
C LYS A 342 -7.35 -3.20 -1.23
N THR A 343 -7.73 -2.42 -2.25
CA THR A 343 -7.78 -0.94 -2.14
C THR A 343 -9.08 -0.43 -1.51
N ILE A 344 -10.12 -1.25 -1.46
CA ILE A 344 -11.45 -0.89 -0.95
C ILE A 344 -11.67 -1.44 0.45
N ALA A 345 -11.34 -2.72 0.65
CA ALA A 345 -11.63 -3.48 1.85
C ALA A 345 -10.43 -3.53 2.81
N ARG A 346 -10.67 -3.33 4.11
CA ARG A 346 -9.68 -3.55 5.19
C ARG A 346 -10.06 -4.69 6.13
N SER A 347 -11.11 -5.42 5.79
CA SER A 347 -11.50 -6.64 6.48
C SER A 347 -11.99 -7.68 5.48
N ASN A 348 -12.05 -8.93 5.92
CA ASN A 348 -12.47 -10.04 5.08
C ASN A 348 -13.56 -10.85 5.80
N PRO A 349 -14.85 -10.71 5.44
CA PRO A 349 -15.42 -9.88 4.37
C PRO A 349 -15.55 -8.40 4.76
N PHE A 350 -15.85 -7.57 3.77
CA PHE A 350 -16.09 -6.13 3.92
C PHE A 350 -17.37 -5.71 3.20
N VAL A 351 -18.10 -4.74 3.74
CA VAL A 351 -19.35 -4.24 3.13
C VAL A 351 -19.17 -2.80 2.68
N LEU A 352 -19.57 -2.52 1.45
CA LEU A 352 -19.66 -1.18 0.88
C LEU A 352 -21.11 -0.91 0.45
N VAL A 353 -21.65 0.24 0.83
CA VAL A 353 -22.99 0.67 0.43
C VAL A 353 -22.91 1.92 -0.42
N LEU A 354 -23.47 1.83 -1.62
CA LEU A 354 -23.58 2.92 -2.57
C LEU A 354 -25.04 3.40 -2.67
N GLN A 355 -25.24 4.69 -2.84
CA GLN A 355 -26.52 5.27 -3.24
C GLN A 355 -26.30 6.18 -4.45
N ASN A 356 -26.90 5.82 -5.59
CA ASN A 356 -26.70 6.51 -6.86
C ASN A 356 -25.21 6.73 -7.22
N GLY A 357 -24.35 5.77 -6.87
CA GLY A 357 -22.90 5.83 -7.13
C GLY A 357 -22.07 6.50 -6.04
N LYS A 358 -22.72 7.13 -5.05
CA LYS A 358 -22.03 7.75 -3.90
C LYS A 358 -21.83 6.74 -2.78
N ILE A 359 -20.61 6.66 -2.24
CA ILE A 359 -20.29 5.84 -1.07
C ILE A 359 -20.95 6.45 0.16
N THR A 360 -21.89 5.71 0.74
CA THR A 360 -22.66 6.16 1.92
C THR A 360 -22.26 5.45 3.20
N ASP A 361 -21.80 4.21 3.08
CA ASP A 361 -21.32 3.43 4.20
C ASP A 361 -20.25 2.44 3.76
N LYS A 362 -19.31 2.17 4.67
CA LYS A 362 -18.26 1.18 4.49
C LYS A 362 -17.82 0.64 5.84
N GLN A 363 -17.81 -0.67 6.01
CA GLN A 363 -17.52 -1.26 7.32
C GLN A 363 -17.18 -2.75 7.23
N PRO A 364 -16.50 -3.31 8.24
CA PRO A 364 -16.28 -4.74 8.34
C PRO A 364 -17.58 -5.52 8.43
N ALA A 365 -17.63 -6.70 7.81
CA ALA A 365 -18.83 -7.54 7.86
C ALA A 365 -19.25 -7.89 9.30
N LYS A 366 -18.30 -8.05 10.23
CA LYS A 366 -18.56 -8.30 11.66
C LYS A 366 -19.32 -7.18 12.35
N ASP A 367 -19.11 -5.93 11.92
CA ASP A 367 -19.84 -4.78 12.45
C ASP A 367 -21.15 -4.59 11.69
N TYR A 368 -21.15 -4.86 10.38
CA TYR A 368 -22.36 -4.81 9.57
C TYR A 368 -23.43 -5.80 10.03
N VAL A 369 -23.10 -7.01 10.52
CA VAL A 369 -24.10 -8.01 10.93
C VAL A 369 -24.69 -7.77 12.32
N LYS A 370 -24.03 -6.98 13.18
CA LYS A 370 -24.57 -6.54 14.48
C LYS A 370 -25.77 -5.63 14.25
#